data_AF-A0AA86UKC7-F1
#
_entry.id   AF-A0AA86UKC7-F1
#
_cell.length_a   1.000
_cell.length_b   1.000
_cell.length_c   1.000
_cell.angle_alpha   90.00
_cell.angle_beta   90.00
_cell.angle_gamma   90.00
#
_symmetry.space_group_name_H-M   'P 1'
#
loop_
_entity.id
_entity.type
_entity.pdbx_description
1 polymer ?
#
loop_
_entity_poly.entity_id
_entity_poly.type
_entity_poly.pdbx_seq_one_letter_code
_entity_poly.pdbx_strand_id
1 'polypeptide(L)'
;MFSLISFFAFPDPIEFRKRRVYQIVIDRFASSNPGLCDTAKKLEQYCGGDLRGIISKLDYIQNLGYNAIALSSTLLQVNSSEAYHGFWPADFYQINPHFGTSQDLKDLITSAHDLGKQRRLGHAHEPNCSTTFVDWSPVSDLWN
;
A
#
# COMPACT_ATOMS: atom_id res chain seq x y z
N MET A 1 -20.61 -33.66 -2.27
CA MET A 1 -20.31 -32.43 -1.51
C MET A 1 -18.90 -32.01 -1.88
N PHE A 2 -18.75 -31.17 -2.91
CA PHE A 2 -17.45 -30.74 -3.41
C PHE A 2 -16.96 -29.59 -2.52
N SER A 3 -15.88 -29.82 -1.78
CA SER A 3 -15.19 -28.79 -1.01
C SER A 3 -14.35 -27.95 -1.97
N LEU A 4 -14.72 -26.70 -2.17
CA LEU A 4 -13.91 -25.71 -2.87
C LEU A 4 -12.82 -25.24 -1.90
N ILE A 5 -11.66 -25.89 -1.98
CA ILE A 5 -10.42 -25.30 -1.47
C ILE A 5 -10.09 -24.16 -2.42
N SER A 6 -10.36 -22.92 -2.00
CA SER A 6 -9.83 -21.74 -2.68
C SER A 6 -8.31 -21.78 -2.53
N PHE A 7 -7.61 -22.20 -3.58
CA PHE A 7 -6.18 -22.00 -3.68
C PHE A 7 -5.96 -20.49 -3.72
N PHE A 8 -5.28 -19.95 -2.69
CA PHE A 8 -4.74 -18.60 -2.73
C PHE A 8 -3.76 -18.53 -3.90
N ALA A 9 -4.22 -17.97 -5.01
CA ALA A 9 -3.40 -17.78 -6.19
C ALA A 9 -2.52 -16.55 -5.94
N PHE A 10 -1.25 -16.79 -5.61
CA PHE A 10 -0.23 -15.79 -5.92
C PHE A 10 -0.42 -15.38 -7.38
N PRO A 11 -0.38 -14.08 -7.71
CA PRO A 11 -0.50 -13.65 -9.09
C PRO A 11 0.57 -14.38 -9.90
N ASP A 12 0.14 -15.11 -10.93
CA ASP A 12 1.03 -15.80 -11.86
C ASP A 12 2.18 -14.84 -12.24
N PRO A 13 3.45 -15.27 -12.24
CA PRO A 13 4.57 -14.45 -12.72
C PRO A 13 4.32 -13.78 -14.08
N ILE A 14 3.44 -14.35 -14.92
CA ILE A 14 2.96 -13.76 -16.18
C ILE A 14 2.03 -12.56 -15.93
N GLU A 15 1.13 -12.62 -14.94
CA GLU A 15 0.28 -11.49 -14.56
C GLU A 15 1.06 -10.37 -13.88
N PHE A 16 2.12 -10.70 -13.13
CA PHE A 16 3.00 -9.68 -12.56
C PHE A 16 3.80 -8.93 -13.64
N ARG A 17 4.17 -9.58 -14.75
CA ARG A 17 4.85 -8.92 -15.89
C ARG A 17 4.03 -7.82 -16.55
N LYS A 18 2.71 -7.82 -16.39
CA LYS A 18 1.82 -6.75 -16.87
C LYS A 18 1.75 -5.56 -15.90
N ARG A 19 2.45 -5.62 -14.78
CA ARG A 19 2.39 -4.59 -13.74
C ARG A 19 3.46 -3.52 -13.93
N ARG A 20 3.01 -2.28 -13.77
CA ARG A 20 3.84 -1.10 -13.57
C ARG A 20 3.65 -0.70 -12.12
N VAL A 21 4.69 -0.92 -11.32
CA VAL A 21 4.67 -0.75 -9.86
C VAL A 21 5.15 0.65 -9.48
N TYR A 22 4.38 1.34 -8.65
CA TYR A 22 4.75 2.62 -8.06
C TYR A 22 5.20 2.40 -6.61
N GLN A 23 6.46 2.68 -6.31
CA GLN A 23 7.00 2.54 -4.96
C GLN A 23 6.70 3.77 -4.10
N ILE A 24 6.23 3.55 -2.87
CA ILE A 24 5.76 4.58 -1.95
C ILE A 24 6.49 4.44 -0.62
N VAL A 25 7.17 5.50 -0.19
CA VAL A 25 7.54 5.69 1.22
C VAL A 25 6.37 6.38 1.90
N ILE A 26 5.67 5.68 2.80
CA ILE A 26 4.38 6.11 3.34
C ILE A 26 4.47 7.52 3.94
N ASP A 27 5.48 7.76 4.78
CA ASP A 27 5.71 9.03 5.48
C ASP A 27 5.91 10.25 4.55
N ARG A 28 6.30 10.02 3.29
CA ARG A 28 6.77 11.09 2.37
C ARG A 28 5.87 11.32 1.18
N PHE A 29 4.86 10.48 0.96
CA PHE A 29 4.04 10.55 -0.26
C PHE A 29 2.84 11.49 -0.13
N ALA A 30 1.98 11.25 0.86
CA ALA A 30 0.77 12.04 1.06
C ALA A 30 0.30 11.94 2.51
N SER A 31 -0.27 13.03 3.04
CA SER A 31 -0.80 13.11 4.40
C SER A 31 -2.27 13.48 4.37
N SER A 32 -3.06 12.88 5.25
CA SER A 32 -4.44 13.33 5.52
C SER A 32 -4.49 14.64 6.31
N ASN A 33 -3.37 15.04 6.93
CA ASN A 33 -3.21 16.27 7.69
C ASN A 33 -2.09 17.14 7.07
N PRO A 34 -2.35 17.83 5.94
CA PRO A 34 -1.36 18.66 5.27
C PRO A 34 -0.92 19.83 6.17
N GLY A 35 0.40 20.00 6.36
CA GLY A 35 0.99 21.09 7.14
C GLY A 35 2.01 20.68 8.20
N LEU A 36 2.25 19.38 8.40
CA LEU A 36 3.10 18.88 9.50
C LEU A 36 4.62 18.92 9.25
N CYS A 37 5.08 18.99 7.99
CA CYS A 37 6.51 18.85 7.71
C CYS A 37 6.97 19.58 6.43
N ASP A 38 8.13 20.24 6.56
CA ASP A 38 9.03 20.61 5.46
C ASP A 38 10.04 19.45 5.28
N THR A 39 9.81 18.61 4.27
CA THR A 39 10.59 17.38 4.05
C THR A 39 12.05 17.66 3.73
N ALA A 40 12.38 18.89 3.29
CA ALA A 40 13.75 19.32 3.04
C ALA A 40 14.53 19.64 4.33
N LYS A 41 13.82 19.93 5.44
CA LYS A 41 14.42 20.27 6.73
C LYS A 41 14.35 19.14 7.76
N LYS A 42 13.36 18.25 7.63
CA LYS A 42 13.16 17.10 8.51
C LYS A 42 13.57 15.80 7.82
N LEU A 43 14.87 15.66 7.52
CA LEU A 43 15.39 14.51 6.79
C LEU A 43 15.23 13.20 7.56
N GLU A 44 15.37 13.25 8.89
CA GLU A 44 15.45 12.08 9.79
C GLU A 44 14.25 11.99 10.75
N GLN A 45 13.14 12.64 10.42
CA GLN A 45 11.94 12.64 11.25
C GLN A 45 10.72 12.23 10.43
N TYR A 46 9.71 11.67 11.12
CA TYR A 46 8.38 11.51 10.56
C TYR A 46 7.84 12.87 10.09
N CYS A 47 7.35 12.86 8.86
CA CYS A 47 6.74 13.97 8.17
C CYS A 47 5.21 13.88 8.10
N GLY A 48 4.65 12.77 8.58
CA GLY A 48 3.20 12.64 8.78
C GLY A 48 2.47 12.18 7.53
N GLY A 49 3.15 11.57 6.57
CA GLY A 49 2.49 10.79 5.54
C GLY A 49 1.83 9.55 6.14
N ASP A 50 0.62 9.24 5.65
CA ASP A 50 -0.25 8.22 6.24
C ASP A 50 -1.04 7.45 5.17
N LEU A 51 -1.64 6.34 5.58
CA LEU A 51 -2.37 5.44 4.67
C LEU A 51 -3.61 6.12 4.05
N ARG A 52 -4.28 7.00 4.80
CA ARG A 52 -5.43 7.79 4.31
C ARG A 52 -5.02 8.80 3.23
N GLY A 53 -3.85 9.40 3.37
CA GLY A 53 -3.22 10.27 2.39
C GLY A 53 -2.96 9.52 1.10
N ILE A 54 -2.43 8.29 1.18
CA ILE A 54 -2.25 7.42 0.00
C ILE A 54 -3.59 7.14 -0.69
N ILE A 55 -4.64 6.77 0.07
CA ILE A 55 -5.99 6.55 -0.48
C ILE A 55 -6.45 7.75 -1.31
N SER A 56 -6.27 8.97 -0.79
CA SER A 56 -6.66 10.21 -1.48
C SER A 56 -5.90 10.49 -2.79
N LYS A 57 -4.82 9.76 -3.06
CA LYS A 57 -3.94 9.92 -4.23
C LYS A 57 -3.90 8.69 -5.14
N LEU A 58 -4.75 7.68 -4.92
CA LEU A 58 -4.81 6.50 -5.81
C LEU A 58 -5.11 6.88 -7.27
N ASP A 59 -5.99 7.85 -7.50
CA ASP A 59 -6.27 8.39 -8.84
C ASP A 59 -5.03 9.02 -9.48
N TYR A 60 -4.18 9.71 -8.71
CA TYR A 60 -2.93 10.28 -9.21
C TYR A 60 -1.99 9.20 -9.73
N ILE A 61 -1.78 8.14 -8.95
CA ILE A 61 -0.91 7.01 -9.33
C ILE A 61 -1.46 6.31 -10.58
N GLN A 62 -2.77 6.10 -10.64
CA GLN A 62 -3.40 5.44 -11.77
C GLN A 62 -3.34 6.31 -13.05
N ASN A 63 -3.52 7.63 -12.93
CA ASN A 63 -3.41 8.56 -14.07
C ASN A 63 -1.98 8.66 -14.62
N LEU A 64 -0.95 8.38 -13.81
CA LEU A 64 0.43 8.20 -14.29
C LEU A 64 0.63 6.90 -15.08
N GLY A 65 -0.38 6.02 -15.10
CA GLY A 65 -0.35 4.73 -15.79
C GLY A 65 0.08 3.55 -14.92
N TYR A 66 0.39 3.75 -13.64
CA TYR A 66 0.74 2.65 -12.75
C TYR A 66 -0.52 1.85 -12.35
N ASN A 67 -0.38 0.54 -12.22
CA ASN A 67 -1.48 -0.39 -11.93
C ASN A 67 -1.18 -1.33 -10.74
N ALA A 68 -0.13 -1.00 -9.97
CA ALA A 68 0.24 -1.63 -8.72
C ALA A 68 1.01 -0.63 -7.85
N ILE A 69 0.90 -0.78 -6.53
CA ILE A 69 1.64 0.03 -5.54
C ILE A 69 2.48 -0.90 -4.67
N ALA A 70 3.69 -0.47 -4.34
CA ALA A 70 4.56 -1.14 -3.37
C ALA A 70 4.82 -0.17 -2.21
N LEU A 71 4.43 -0.53 -0.99
CA LEU A 71 4.63 0.31 0.19
C LEU A 71 5.96 -0.01 0.88
N SER A 72 6.55 1.01 1.53
CA SER A 72 7.44 0.79 2.67
C SER A 72 6.71 0.01 3.77
N SER A 73 7.46 -0.64 4.66
CA SER A 73 6.87 -1.45 5.73
C SER A 73 5.84 -0.66 6.54
N THR A 74 4.67 -1.27 6.75
CA THR A 74 3.60 -0.74 7.60
C THR A 74 3.76 -1.16 9.06
N LEU A 75 4.72 -2.05 9.35
CA LEU A 75 4.94 -2.64 10.66
C LEU A 75 5.40 -1.62 11.70
N LEU A 76 5.07 -1.88 12.96
CA LEU A 76 5.58 -1.11 14.09
C LEU A 76 7.10 -1.14 14.10
N GLN A 77 7.69 0.05 14.25
CA GLN A 77 9.13 0.25 14.25
C GLN A 77 9.66 0.49 15.66
N VAL A 78 10.98 0.37 15.83
CA VAL A 78 11.65 0.82 17.06
C VAL A 78 11.29 2.27 17.37
N ASN A 79 11.24 2.61 18.65
CA ASN A 79 10.89 3.94 19.12
C ASN A 79 12.01 4.95 18.80
N SER A 80 12.05 5.42 17.55
CA SER A 80 12.97 6.43 17.02
C SER A 80 12.23 7.27 15.99
N SER A 81 12.51 8.58 15.98
CA SER A 81 11.97 9.49 14.97
C SER A 81 12.48 9.19 13.56
N GLU A 82 13.60 8.50 13.46
CA GLU A 82 14.29 8.18 12.21
C GLU A 82 13.72 6.93 11.52
N ALA A 83 12.91 6.14 12.24
CA ALA A 83 12.35 4.90 11.74
C ALA A 83 11.20 5.09 10.73
N TYR A 84 11.04 6.30 10.17
CA TYR A 84 9.98 6.65 9.21
C TYR A 84 10.03 5.84 7.92
N HIS A 85 11.18 5.24 7.60
CA HIS A 85 11.39 4.46 6.38
C HIS A 85 10.87 3.01 6.48
N GLY A 86 10.61 2.49 7.68
CA GLY A 86 10.01 1.15 7.87
C GLY A 86 10.98 -0.06 7.88
N PHE A 87 12.29 0.14 8.05
CA PHE A 87 13.28 -0.97 7.98
C PHE A 87 13.81 -1.45 9.34
N TRP A 88 13.29 -0.93 10.45
CA TRP A 88 13.67 -1.27 11.83
C TRP A 88 12.44 -1.81 12.60
N PRO A 89 11.90 -2.98 12.22
CA PRO A 89 10.70 -3.52 12.84
C PRO A 89 10.93 -3.83 14.32
N ALA A 90 9.98 -3.41 15.16
CA ALA A 90 9.91 -3.77 16.57
C ALA A 90 8.87 -4.87 16.82
N ASP A 91 7.76 -4.85 16.08
CA ASP A 91 6.70 -5.85 16.17
C ASP A 91 6.10 -6.13 14.78
N PHE A 92 6.03 -7.41 14.41
CA PHE A 92 5.49 -7.88 13.15
C PHE A 92 3.96 -8.01 13.13
N TYR A 93 3.30 -7.90 14.29
CA TYR A 93 1.84 -8.03 14.41
C TYR A 93 1.12 -6.70 14.59
N GLN A 94 1.87 -5.60 14.70
CA GLN A 94 1.32 -4.27 14.92
C GLN A 94 1.64 -3.34 13.75
N ILE A 95 0.68 -2.49 13.41
CA ILE A 95 0.87 -1.40 12.44
C ILE A 95 1.53 -0.21 13.15
N ASN A 96 2.43 0.48 12.44
CA ASN A 96 3.03 1.70 12.93
C ASN A 96 1.97 2.80 13.11
N PRO A 97 1.73 3.30 14.33
CA PRO A 97 0.70 4.29 14.60
C PRO A 97 0.94 5.63 13.89
N HIS A 98 2.17 5.92 13.44
CA HIS A 98 2.44 7.09 12.60
C HIS A 98 1.76 7.03 11.23
N PHE A 99 1.47 5.83 10.71
CA PHE A 99 0.88 5.64 9.39
C PHE A 99 -0.64 5.44 9.43
N GLY A 100 -1.19 5.07 10.59
CA GLY A 100 -2.62 4.83 10.81
C GLY A 100 -2.88 3.51 11.54
N THR A 101 -4.02 2.91 11.26
CA THR A 101 -4.53 1.70 11.89
C THR A 101 -4.54 0.51 10.92
N SER A 102 -4.71 -0.70 11.44
CA SER A 102 -4.97 -1.89 10.61
C SER A 102 -6.23 -1.75 9.75
N GLN A 103 -7.21 -0.96 10.18
CA GLN A 103 -8.39 -0.67 9.37
C GLN A 103 -8.05 0.25 8.19
N ASP A 104 -7.20 1.26 8.38
CA ASP A 104 -6.76 2.14 7.29
C ASP A 104 -6.00 1.37 6.21
N LEU A 105 -5.22 0.35 6.60
CA LEU A 105 -4.57 -0.55 5.66
C LEU A 105 -5.57 -1.39 4.86
N LYS A 106 -6.59 -1.95 5.52
CA LYS A 106 -7.68 -2.69 4.85
C LYS A 106 -8.46 -1.80 3.87
N ASP A 107 -8.73 -0.56 4.28
CA ASP A 107 -9.41 0.43 3.44
C ASP A 107 -8.57 0.79 2.21
N LEU A 108 -7.24 0.90 2.36
CA LEU A 108 -6.33 1.16 1.25
C LEU A 108 -6.33 0.01 0.24
N ILE A 109 -6.22 -1.23 0.72
CA ILE A 109 -6.26 -2.43 -0.13
C ILE A 109 -7.59 -2.49 -0.89
N THR A 110 -8.70 -2.29 -0.18
CA THR A 110 -10.05 -2.30 -0.77
C THR A 110 -10.21 -1.21 -1.83
N SER A 111 -9.81 0.02 -1.52
CA SER A 111 -9.89 1.17 -2.43
C SER A 111 -9.04 0.97 -3.68
N ALA A 112 -7.84 0.42 -3.54
CA ALA A 112 -6.95 0.13 -4.68
C ALA A 112 -7.54 -0.96 -5.60
N HIS A 113 -8.17 -1.99 -5.03
CA HIS A 113 -8.86 -3.02 -5.78
C HIS A 113 -10.12 -2.50 -6.49
N ASP A 114 -10.93 -1.68 -5.81
CA ASP A 114 -12.15 -1.08 -6.37
C ASP A 114 -11.85 -0.14 -7.53
N LEU A 115 -10.85 0.73 -7.39
CA LEU A 115 -10.40 1.62 -8.46
C LEU A 115 -9.88 0.83 -9.68
N GLY A 116 -9.20 -0.29 -9.42
CA GLY A 116 -8.79 -1.22 -10.46
C GLY A 116 -9.98 -1.86 -11.19
N LYS A 117 -11.06 -2.22 -10.49
CA LYS A 117 -12.29 -2.76 -11.10
C LYS A 117 -13.05 -1.72 -11.92
N GLN A 118 -13.24 -0.52 -11.40
CA GLN A 118 -14.05 0.53 -12.05
C GLN A 118 -13.48 0.92 -13.42
N ARG A 119 -12.16 1.06 -13.53
CA ARG A 119 -11.52 1.50 -14.79
C ARG A 119 -11.46 0.40 -15.86
N ARG A 120 -11.57 -0.87 -15.47
CA ARG A 120 -11.78 -2.00 -16.41
C ARG A 120 -13.13 -1.95 -17.12
N LEU A 121 -14.14 -1.27 -16.55
CA LEU A 121 -15.45 -1.15 -17.20
C LEU A 121 -15.45 -0.06 -18.30
N GLY A 122 -14.45 0.84 -18.32
CA GLY A 122 -14.33 1.93 -19.30
C GLY A 122 -13.29 1.73 -20.41
N HIS A 123 -12.46 0.68 -20.34
CA HIS A 123 -11.51 0.28 -21.38
C HIS A 123 -11.63 -1.24 -21.57
N ALA A 124 -11.59 -1.71 -22.82
CA ALA A 124 -11.84 -3.10 -23.21
C ALA A 124 -11.28 -4.14 -22.22
N HIS A 125 -12.15 -5.08 -21.89
CA HIS A 125 -12.02 -6.18 -20.95
C HIS A 125 -10.67 -6.92 -21.01
N GLU A 126 -9.80 -6.71 -20.01
CA GLU A 126 -8.74 -7.66 -19.63
C GLU A 126 -9.04 -8.29 -18.26
N PRO A 127 -9.05 -9.64 -18.12
CA PRO A 127 -9.65 -10.31 -16.96
C PRO A 127 -8.88 -10.18 -15.62
N ASN A 128 -7.57 -9.89 -15.61
CA ASN A 128 -6.70 -10.27 -14.46
C ASN A 128 -5.89 -9.15 -13.77
N CYS A 129 -6.14 -7.86 -14.02
CA CYS A 129 -5.31 -6.78 -13.47
C CYS A 129 -5.79 -6.27 -12.08
N SER A 130 -5.79 -7.09 -11.02
CA SER A 130 -6.14 -6.65 -9.64
C SER A 130 -5.03 -5.75 -9.12
N THR A 131 -5.21 -4.46 -8.81
CA THR A 131 -4.13 -3.61 -8.28
C THR A 131 -3.44 -4.30 -7.09
N THR A 132 -2.32 -4.97 -7.33
CA THR A 132 -1.71 -5.84 -6.32
C THR A 132 -0.95 -4.95 -5.37
N PHE A 133 -1.33 -5.02 -4.11
CA PHE A 133 -0.54 -4.51 -3.01
C PHE A 133 0.71 -5.39 -2.92
N VAL A 134 1.87 -4.84 -3.25
CA VAL A 134 3.14 -5.50 -2.97
C VAL A 134 3.58 -4.97 -1.61
N ASP A 135 3.18 -5.68 -0.56
CA ASP A 135 3.83 -5.55 0.74
C ASP A 135 5.11 -6.38 0.72
N TRP A 136 6.22 -5.81 1.18
CA TRP A 136 7.46 -6.55 1.41
C TRP A 136 7.49 -7.22 2.79
N SER A 137 6.46 -7.02 3.62
CA SER A 137 6.34 -7.68 4.92
C SER A 137 5.83 -9.13 4.77
N PRO A 138 6.36 -10.10 5.55
CA PRO A 138 5.87 -11.49 5.56
C PRO A 138 4.46 -11.65 6.15
N VAL A 139 3.76 -10.54 6.39
CA VAL A 139 2.56 -10.44 7.21
C VAL A 139 1.31 -10.22 6.35
N SER A 140 1.46 -9.99 5.04
CA SER A 140 0.33 -9.84 4.08
C SER A 140 -0.64 -11.03 4.09
N ASP A 141 -0.15 -12.22 4.44
CA ASP A 141 -0.91 -13.47 4.43
C ASP A 141 -1.69 -13.71 5.74
N LEU A 142 -1.49 -12.88 6.77
CA LEU A 142 -2.12 -13.05 8.08
C LEU A 142 -3.43 -12.25 8.26
N TRP A 143 -3.78 -11.38 7.31
CA TRP A 143 -4.86 -10.40 7.48
C TRP A 143 -5.96 -10.46 6.42
N ASN A 144 -5.96 -11.51 5.59
CA ASN A 144 -7.06 -11.87 4.68
C ASN A 144 -7.83 -13.08 5.21
#